data_AF-A0AAD7T1L3-F1
#
_entry.id   AF-A0AAD7T1L3-F1
#
_cell.length_a   1.000
_cell.length_b   1.000
_cell.length_c   1.000
_cell.angle_alpha   90.00
_cell.angle_beta   90.00
_cell.angle_gamma   90.00
#
_symmetry.space_group_name_H-M   'P 1'
#
loop_
_entity.id
_entity.type
_entity.pdbx_description
1 polymer ?
#
loop_
_entity_poly.entity_id
_entity_poly.type
_entity_poly.pdbx_seq_one_letter_code
_entity_poly.pdbx_strand_id
1 'polypeptide(L)'
;MWPLTIYEVPITTVEKMEQTVTSYVKKWLGVPRCLSNISLYGKGVLELPLTSLTEEYKCSKVRLKMTLKDSRDQTISNAAPPLLIGWKWTPSDAVQQATSALRHKDIVGHVQQGRGGFGLVARELTWRKASTSERRKLVVEEVHREEETARSAKAVSS
;
A
#
# COMPACT_ATOMS: atom_id res chain seq x y z
N MET A 1 -8.41 -11.99 4.83
CA MET A 1 -8.19 -10.72 5.57
C MET A 1 -9.44 -9.85 5.43
N TRP A 2 -10.40 -10.01 6.34
CA TRP A 2 -11.68 -9.28 6.39
C TRP A 2 -11.82 -8.20 7.50
N PRO A 3 -10.96 -8.07 8.54
CA PRO A 3 -11.31 -7.23 9.69
C PRO A 3 -11.22 -5.71 9.45
N LEU A 4 -10.54 -5.24 8.38
CA LEU A 4 -10.36 -3.80 8.10
C LEU A 4 -11.40 -3.20 7.13
N THR A 5 -12.46 -3.96 6.81
CA THR A 5 -13.54 -3.48 5.92
C THR A 5 -14.53 -2.54 6.62
N ILE A 6 -14.52 -2.44 7.96
CA ILE A 6 -15.41 -1.55 8.72
C ILE A 6 -15.20 -0.10 8.28
N TYR A 7 -16.28 0.57 7.89
CA TYR A 7 -16.28 1.72 6.99
C TYR A 7 -15.75 3.05 7.57
N GLU A 8 -15.62 3.17 8.89
CA GLU A 8 -15.54 4.49 9.56
C GLU A 8 -14.42 4.57 10.60
N VAL A 9 -13.20 4.18 10.23
CA VAL A 9 -12.03 4.38 11.09
C VAL A 9 -11.17 5.50 10.52
N PRO A 10 -10.99 6.63 11.23
CA PRO A 10 -10.05 7.65 10.79
C PRO A 10 -8.62 7.10 10.74
N ILE A 11 -7.86 7.47 9.72
CA ILE A 11 -6.45 7.07 9.59
C ILE A 11 -5.62 7.46 10.82
N THR A 12 -5.95 8.57 11.46
CA THR A 12 -5.28 9.07 12.68
C THR A 12 -5.42 8.12 13.87
N THR A 13 -6.53 7.37 13.96
CA THR A 13 -6.73 6.35 14.99
C THR A 13 -5.79 5.17 14.76
N VAL A 14 -5.64 4.76 13.50
CA VAL A 14 -4.74 3.67 13.09
C VAL A 14 -3.28 4.04 13.35
N GLU A 15 -2.88 5.27 13.04
CA GLU A 15 -1.52 5.77 13.29
C GLU A 15 -1.18 5.78 14.79
N LYS A 16 -2.12 6.21 15.65
CA LYS A 16 -1.94 6.16 17.11
C LYS A 16 -1.76 4.72 17.60
N MET A 17 -2.58 3.80 17.07
CA MET A 17 -2.49 2.39 17.41
C MET A 17 -1.14 1.80 16.98
N GLU A 18 -0.68 2.11 15.77
CA GLU A 18 0.64 1.69 15.29
C GLU A 18 1.76 2.24 16.19
N GLN A 19 1.69 3.50 16.62
CA GLN A 19 2.67 4.08 17.52
C GLN A 19 2.73 3.32 18.86
N THR A 20 1.57 2.96 19.42
CA THR A 20 1.49 2.16 20.64
C THR A 20 2.09 0.76 20.43
N VAL A 21 1.68 0.06 19.37
CA VAL A 21 2.23 -1.27 19.03
C VAL A 21 3.74 -1.21 18.83
N THR A 22 4.24 -0.24 18.07
CA THR A 22 5.67 0.00 17.83
C THR A 22 6.42 0.17 19.16
N SER A 23 5.85 0.91 20.11
CA SER A 23 6.50 1.14 21.40
C SER A 23 6.66 -0.14 22.24
N TYR A 24 5.67 -1.04 22.18
CA TYR A 24 5.74 -2.34 22.85
C TYR A 24 6.68 -3.29 22.13
N VAL A 25 6.60 -3.35 20.79
CA VAL A 25 7.51 -4.17 19.97
C VAL A 25 8.96 -3.77 20.21
N LYS A 26 9.28 -2.46 20.25
CA LYS A 26 10.63 -1.98 20.56
C LYS A 26 11.11 -2.42 21.94
N LYS A 27 10.24 -2.32 22.96
CA LYS A 27 10.55 -2.78 24.32
C LYS A 27 10.78 -4.29 24.37
N TRP A 28 9.96 -5.07 23.67
CA TRP A 28 10.07 -6.54 23.63
C TRP A 28 11.33 -7.01 22.92
N LEU A 29 11.71 -6.33 21.84
CA LEU A 29 12.93 -6.63 21.09
C LEU A 29 14.20 -6.05 21.76
N GLY A 30 14.08 -5.27 22.84
CA GLY A 30 15.22 -4.64 23.51
C GLY A 30 15.93 -3.57 22.67
N VAL A 31 15.29 -3.05 21.62
CA VAL A 31 15.91 -2.07 20.72
C VAL A 31 15.73 -0.63 21.23
N PRO A 32 16.65 0.30 20.87
CA PRO A 32 16.54 1.70 21.27
C PRO A 32 15.21 2.34 20.83
N ARG A 33 14.66 3.25 21.66
CA ARG A 33 13.40 3.95 21.32
C ARG A 33 13.53 4.80 20.05
N CYS A 34 14.73 5.31 19.77
CA CYS A 34 15.09 6.10 18.60
C CYS A 34 15.16 5.28 17.29
N LEU A 35 15.06 3.95 17.35
CA LEU A 35 15.03 3.12 16.16
C LEU A 35 13.90 3.56 15.22
N SER A 36 14.19 3.77 13.94
CA SER A 36 13.22 4.31 12.99
C SER A 36 12.21 3.25 12.53
N ASN A 37 11.01 3.66 12.15
CA ASN A 37 9.97 2.73 11.66
C ASN A 37 10.42 1.97 10.39
N ILE A 38 11.33 2.53 9.58
CA ILE A 38 11.86 1.82 8.41
C ILE A 38 12.66 0.58 8.77
N SER A 39 13.43 0.63 9.86
CA SER A 39 14.18 -0.53 10.32
C SER A 39 13.32 -1.61 10.98
N LEU A 40 12.08 -1.27 11.35
CA LEU A 40 11.13 -2.22 11.95
C LEU A 40 10.20 -2.86 10.93
N TYR A 41 9.73 -2.09 9.95
CA TYR A 41 8.70 -2.51 9.00
C TYR A 41 9.18 -2.57 7.54
N GLY A 42 10.37 -2.05 7.25
CA GLY A 42 10.93 -1.98 5.91
C GLY A 42 11.85 -3.15 5.61
N LYS A 43 12.16 -3.33 4.32
CA LYS A 43 13.18 -4.29 3.87
C LYS A 43 14.56 -3.71 4.12
N GLY A 44 15.43 -4.45 4.79
CA GLY A 44 16.73 -3.94 5.20
C GLY A 44 17.46 -4.88 6.14
N VAL A 45 18.27 -4.34 7.04
CA VAL A 45 19.14 -5.14 7.93
C VAL A 45 18.34 -6.01 8.92
N LEU A 46 17.16 -5.53 9.34
CA LEU A 46 16.24 -6.24 10.23
C LEU A 46 14.96 -6.54 9.43
N GLU A 47 14.97 -7.61 8.64
CA GLU A 47 13.76 -8.10 7.95
C GLU A 47 12.85 -8.83 8.93
N LEU A 48 12.20 -8.08 9.82
CA LEU A 48 11.22 -8.65 10.74
C LEU A 48 9.94 -9.02 9.96
N PRO A 49 9.25 -10.13 10.31
CA PRO A 49 7.96 -10.49 9.71
C PRO A 49 6.83 -9.62 10.29
N LEU A 50 7.04 -8.30 10.31
CA LEU A 50 6.11 -7.30 10.81
C LEU A 50 5.78 -6.33 9.68
N THR A 51 4.49 -6.20 9.38
CA THR A 51 3.99 -5.17 8.46
C THR A 51 3.48 -3.96 9.23
N SER A 52 3.58 -2.77 8.62
CA SER A 52 3.00 -1.56 9.20
C SER A 52 1.48 -1.67 9.17
N LEU A 53 0.86 -1.45 10.34
CA LEU A 53 -0.59 -1.46 10.47
C LEU A 53 -1.25 -0.40 9.57
N THR A 54 -0.61 0.77 9.46
CA THR A 54 -1.06 1.88 8.63
C THR A 54 -1.04 1.52 7.15
N GLU A 55 -0.02 0.79 6.69
CA GLU A 55 0.09 0.33 5.31
C GLU A 55 -0.94 -0.72 4.97
N GLU A 56 -1.09 -1.74 5.83
CA GLU A 56 -2.11 -2.78 5.68
C GLU A 56 -3.52 -2.18 5.68
N TYR A 57 -3.74 -1.15 6.51
CA TYR A 57 -4.98 -0.40 6.54
C TYR A 57 -5.24 0.32 5.21
N LYS A 58 -4.27 1.08 4.69
CA LYS A 58 -4.40 1.77 3.40
C LYS A 58 -4.65 0.79 2.26
N CYS A 59 -3.87 -0.29 2.19
CA CYS A 59 -4.03 -1.37 1.22
C CYS A 59 -5.44 -2.00 1.29
N SER A 60 -5.92 -2.26 2.50
CA SER A 60 -7.27 -2.80 2.73
C SER A 60 -8.37 -1.84 2.27
N LYS A 61 -8.24 -0.53 2.54
CA LYS A 61 -9.20 0.48 2.09
C LYS A 61 -9.21 0.67 0.59
N VAL A 62 -8.04 0.66 -0.04
CA VAL A 62 -7.89 0.68 -1.51
C VAL A 62 -8.55 -0.55 -2.13
N ARG A 63 -8.27 -1.74 -1.58
CA ARG A 63 -8.89 -3.00 -2.02
C ARG A 63 -10.41 -2.95 -1.89
N LEU A 64 -10.92 -2.44 -0.77
CA LEU A 64 -12.36 -2.27 -0.54
C LEU A 64 -12.96 -1.30 -1.57
N LYS A 65 -12.36 -0.14 -1.79
CA LYS A 65 -12.85 0.84 -2.76
C LYS A 65 -12.95 0.25 -4.17
N MET A 66 -11.93 -0.47 -4.62
CA MET A 66 -11.96 -1.18 -5.90
C MET A 66 -13.01 -2.29 -5.93
N THR A 67 -13.20 -3.01 -4.82
CA THR A 67 -14.23 -4.06 -4.72
C THR A 67 -15.64 -3.49 -4.86
N LEU A 68 -15.91 -2.34 -4.22
CA LEU A 68 -17.19 -1.66 -4.35
C LEU A 68 -17.42 -1.14 -5.77
N LYS A 69 -16.38 -0.56 -6.39
CA LYS A 69 -16.44 -0.04 -7.76
C LYS A 69 -16.70 -1.14 -8.79
N ASP A 70 -15.98 -2.26 -8.68
CA ASP A 70 -16.10 -3.41 -9.59
C ASP A 70 -17.20 -4.41 -9.15
N SER A 71 -18.10 -4.00 -8.24
CA SER A 71 -19.19 -4.86 -7.77
C SER A 71 -20.10 -5.25 -8.94
N ARG A 72 -20.58 -6.50 -8.95
CA ARG A 72 -21.58 -6.95 -9.92
C ARG A 72 -22.95 -6.33 -9.67
N ASP A 73 -23.21 -5.90 -8.45
CA ASP A 73 -24.42 -5.18 -8.10
C ASP A 73 -24.30 -3.73 -8.58
N GLN A 74 -25.13 -3.38 -9.55
CA GLN A 74 -25.14 -2.06 -10.17
C GLN A 74 -25.50 -0.95 -9.17
N THR A 75 -26.32 -1.24 -8.17
CA THR A 75 -26.67 -0.27 -7.12
C THR A 75 -25.44 0.09 -6.29
N ILE A 76 -24.66 -0.91 -5.91
CA ILE A 76 -23.41 -0.73 -5.14
C ILE A 76 -22.32 -0.08 -5.98
N SER A 77 -22.16 -0.51 -7.24
CA SER A 77 -21.17 0.06 -8.17
C SER A 77 -21.46 1.54 -8.47
N ASN A 78 -22.74 1.90 -8.68
CA ASN A 78 -23.16 3.27 -8.93
C ASN A 78 -23.06 4.16 -7.70
N ALA A 79 -23.48 3.67 -6.53
CA ALA A 79 -23.46 4.46 -5.30
C ALA A 79 -22.03 4.61 -4.74
N ALA A 80 -21.21 3.56 -4.84
CA ALA A 80 -19.81 3.45 -4.39
C ALA A 80 -19.44 4.43 -3.24
N PRO A 81 -20.04 4.25 -2.04
CA PRO A 81 -20.05 5.27 -1.01
C PRO A 81 -18.64 5.77 -0.64
N PRO A 82 -18.50 7.05 -0.28
CA PRO A 82 -17.23 7.58 0.21
C PRO A 82 -16.85 6.84 1.49
N LEU A 83 -15.59 6.41 1.58
CA LEU A 83 -15.07 5.79 2.81
C LEU A 83 -14.71 6.90 3.79
N LEU A 84 -15.32 6.90 4.97
CA LEU A 84 -15.14 7.93 6.00
C LEU A 84 -13.84 7.71 6.79
N ILE A 85 -12.69 7.99 6.15
CA ILE A 85 -11.35 7.72 6.69
C ILE A 85 -10.68 9.00 7.24
N GLY A 86 -11.40 10.13 7.21
CA GLY A 86 -10.93 11.44 7.64
C GLY A 86 -10.23 12.23 6.53
N TRP A 87 -9.81 13.46 6.85
CA TRP A 87 -9.26 14.42 5.89
C TRP A 87 -7.82 14.17 5.43
N LYS A 88 -7.02 13.44 6.23
CA LYS A 88 -5.58 13.29 6.03
C LYS A 88 -5.22 12.41 4.83
N TRP A 89 -6.08 11.44 4.49
CA TRP A 89 -5.80 10.49 3.42
C TRP A 89 -7.09 9.92 2.83
N THR A 90 -7.15 9.86 1.50
CA THR A 90 -8.33 9.43 0.74
C THR A 90 -7.99 8.21 -0.13
N PRO A 91 -8.74 7.09 -0.03
CA PRO A 91 -8.50 5.92 -0.87
C PRO A 91 -8.71 6.16 -2.36
N SER A 92 -9.63 7.06 -2.73
CA SER A 92 -9.90 7.41 -4.13
C SER A 92 -8.67 8.01 -4.79
N ASP A 93 -7.99 8.93 -4.11
CA ASP A 93 -6.79 9.59 -4.60
C ASP A 93 -5.63 8.60 -4.72
N ALA A 94 -5.47 7.74 -3.71
CA ALA A 94 -4.47 6.66 -3.74
C ALA A 94 -4.71 5.68 -4.91
N VAL A 95 -5.98 5.28 -5.14
CA VAL A 95 -6.35 4.46 -6.30
C VAL A 95 -6.01 5.16 -7.61
N GLN A 96 -6.30 6.45 -7.73
CA GLN A 96 -6.03 7.22 -8.93
C GLN A 96 -4.52 7.34 -9.19
N GLN A 97 -3.74 7.65 -8.17
CA GLN A 97 -2.29 7.77 -8.23
C GLN A 97 -1.65 6.44 -8.62
N ALA A 98 -1.98 5.35 -7.93
CA ALA A 98 -1.48 4.02 -8.23
C ALA A 98 -1.87 3.55 -9.64
N THR A 99 -3.10 3.83 -10.07
CA THR A 99 -3.53 3.52 -11.45
C THR A 99 -2.74 4.33 -12.49
N SER A 100 -2.44 5.60 -12.20
CA SER A 100 -1.60 6.45 -13.06
C SER A 100 -0.17 5.90 -13.15
N ALA A 101 0.43 5.53 -12.02
CA ALA A 101 1.75 4.91 -11.96
C ALA A 101 1.82 3.61 -12.76
N LEU A 102 0.82 2.74 -12.63
CA LEU A 102 0.74 1.49 -13.39
C LEU A 102 0.57 1.74 -14.90
N ARG A 103 -0.23 2.73 -15.30
CA ARG A 103 -0.34 3.13 -16.71
C ARG A 103 0.97 3.69 -17.25
N HIS A 104 1.69 4.45 -16.43
CA HIS A 104 3.00 4.96 -16.79
C HIS A 104 4.02 3.82 -16.97
N LYS A 105 4.03 2.83 -16.07
CA LYS A 105 4.85 1.61 -16.21
C LYS A 105 4.54 0.85 -17.51
N ASP A 106 3.27 0.76 -17.89
CA ASP A 106 2.86 0.15 -19.16
C ASP A 106 3.38 0.90 -20.40
N ILE A 107 3.54 2.23 -20.32
CA ILE A 107 4.07 3.07 -21.41
C ILE A 107 5.59 2.93 -21.50
N VAL A 108 6.27 3.04 -20.37
CA VAL A 108 7.73 2.93 -20.29
C VAL A 108 8.18 1.52 -20.66
N GLY A 109 7.35 0.51 -20.35
CA GLY A 109 7.67 -0.88 -20.57
C GLY A 109 8.77 -1.37 -19.61
N HIS A 110 9.37 -2.52 -19.94
CA HIS A 110 10.45 -3.07 -19.15
C HIS A 110 11.72 -2.26 -19.38
N VAL A 111 12.22 -1.60 -18.34
CA VAL A 111 13.51 -0.92 -18.35
C VAL A 111 14.62 -1.87 -17.92
N GLN A 112 15.83 -1.60 -18.39
CA GLN A 112 17.01 -2.29 -17.92
C GLN A 112 17.20 -2.04 -16.41
N GLN A 113 17.31 -3.10 -15.60
CA GLN A 113 17.64 -3.00 -14.19
C GLN A 113 19.09 -3.43 -13.94
N GLY A 114 19.90 -2.54 -13.37
CA GLY A 114 21.30 -2.80 -13.07
C GLY A 114 22.12 -3.11 -14.34
N ARG A 115 22.87 -4.22 -14.31
CA ARG A 115 23.70 -4.69 -15.43
C ARG A 115 23.06 -5.81 -16.27
N GLY A 116 21.85 -6.25 -15.93
CA GLY A 116 21.15 -7.26 -16.73
C GLY A 116 20.74 -6.69 -18.09
N GLY A 117 20.80 -7.48 -19.16
CA GLY A 117 20.31 -7.09 -20.49
C GLY A 117 18.77 -7.12 -20.58
N PHE A 118 18.24 -6.55 -21.68
CA PHE A 118 16.81 -6.64 -22.01
C PHE A 118 16.36 -8.11 -22.11
N GLY A 119 15.26 -8.46 -21.42
CA GLY A 119 14.64 -9.79 -21.51
C GLY A 119 15.08 -10.82 -20.47
N LEU A 120 15.99 -10.48 -19.55
CA LEU A 120 16.40 -11.38 -18.46
C LEU A 120 15.43 -11.39 -17.26
N VAL A 121 14.50 -10.42 -17.21
CA VAL A 121 13.51 -10.31 -16.14
C VAL A 121 12.19 -10.93 -16.61
N ALA A 122 11.53 -11.69 -15.73
CA ALA A 122 10.23 -12.27 -16.01
C ALA A 122 9.23 -11.20 -16.43
N ARG A 123 8.43 -11.48 -17.46
CA ARG A 123 7.45 -10.52 -17.98
C ARG A 123 6.35 -10.29 -16.94
N GLU A 124 6.34 -9.11 -16.34
CA GLU A 124 5.29 -8.72 -15.40
C GLU A 124 3.94 -8.55 -16.12
N LEU A 125 2.85 -8.82 -15.38
CA LEU A 125 1.50 -8.59 -15.88
C LEU A 125 1.26 -7.09 -16.06
N THR A 126 0.99 -6.66 -17.30
CA THR A 126 0.72 -5.25 -17.61
C THR A 126 -0.69 -4.85 -17.22
N TRP A 127 -0.87 -3.59 -16.81
CA TRP A 127 -2.17 -3.05 -16.40
C TRP A 127 -3.24 -3.19 -17.49
N ARG A 128 -2.85 -2.95 -18.75
CA ARG A 128 -3.72 -3.09 -19.93
C ARG A 128 -4.26 -4.51 -20.10
N LYS A 129 -3.45 -5.54 -19.82
CA LYS A 129 -3.80 -6.94 -20.03
C LYS A 129 -4.45 -7.61 -18.81
N ALA A 130 -4.37 -6.96 -17.66
CA ALA A 130 -4.94 -7.47 -16.42
C ALA A 130 -6.49 -7.45 -16.42
N SER A 131 -7.09 -8.54 -15.94
CA SER A 131 -8.50 -8.65 -15.56
C SER A 131 -8.84 -7.72 -14.38
N THR A 132 -10.12 -7.56 -14.05
CA THR A 132 -10.56 -6.72 -12.92
C THR A 132 -9.95 -7.17 -11.59
N SER A 133 -9.92 -8.48 -11.34
CA SER A 133 -9.32 -9.05 -10.12
C SER A 133 -7.80 -8.81 -10.06
N GLU A 134 -7.11 -8.95 -11.18
CA GLU A 134 -5.68 -8.73 -11.28
C GLU A 134 -5.33 -7.25 -11.17
N ARG A 135 -6.12 -6.36 -11.78
CA ARG A 135 -5.98 -4.90 -11.64
C ARG A 135 -6.09 -4.49 -10.18
N ARG A 136 -7.03 -5.06 -9.44
CA ARG A 136 -7.15 -4.81 -7.99
C ARG A 136 -5.90 -5.24 -7.24
N LYS A 137 -5.34 -6.41 -7.56
CA LYS A 137 -4.09 -6.88 -6.97
C LYS A 137 -2.94 -5.92 -7.29
N LEU A 138 -2.77 -5.56 -8.57
CA LEU A 138 -1.73 -4.63 -9.02
C LEU A 138 -1.81 -3.28 -8.33
N VAL A 139 -3.01 -2.70 -8.19
CA VAL A 139 -3.19 -1.41 -7.48
C VAL A 139 -2.82 -1.52 -6.02
N VAL A 140 -3.22 -2.60 -5.34
CA VAL A 140 -2.89 -2.79 -3.92
C VAL A 140 -1.38 -2.95 -3.72
N GLU A 141 -0.72 -3.73 -4.58
CA GLU A 141 0.74 -3.87 -4.56
C GLU A 141 1.44 -2.54 -4.87
N GLU A 142 0.91 -1.76 -5.81
CA GLU A 142 1.47 -0.45 -6.14
C GLU A 142 1.36 0.53 -4.97
N VAL A 143 0.22 0.56 -4.28
CA VAL A 143 0.04 1.38 -3.07
C VAL A 143 1.00 0.92 -1.97
N HIS A 144 1.17 -0.39 -1.77
CA HIS A 144 2.15 -0.92 -0.82
C HIS A 144 3.57 -0.46 -1.17
N ARG A 145 3.94 -0.49 -2.46
CA ARG A 145 5.24 0.00 -2.95
C ARG A 145 5.40 1.51 -2.71
N GLU A 146 4.38 2.31 -2.96
CA GLU A 146 4.40 3.76 -2.72
C GLU A 146 4.67 4.07 -1.23
N GLU A 147 4.01 3.36 -0.31
CA GLU A 147 4.25 3.51 1.13
C GLU A 147 5.68 3.12 1.53
N GLU A 148 6.21 2.01 0.99
CA GLU A 148 7.60 1.60 1.20
C GLU A 148 8.58 2.68 0.70
N THR A 149 8.32 3.30 -0.45
CA THR A 149 9.14 4.40 -0.97
C THR A 149 9.04 5.66 -0.11
N ALA A 150 7.84 6.03 0.37
CA ALA A 150 7.64 7.20 1.22
C ALA A 150 8.37 7.04 2.57
N ARG A 151 8.33 5.83 3.13
CA ARG A 151 9.08 5.49 4.34
C ARG A 151 10.58 5.57 4.12
N SER A 152 11.06 5.07 2.98
CA SER A 152 12.47 5.12 2.60
C SER A 152 12.97 6.55 2.43
N ALA A 153 12.20 7.40 1.76
CA ALA A 153 12.51 8.81 1.61
C ALA A 153 12.62 9.54 2.97
N LYS A 154 11.71 9.24 3.90
CA LYS A 154 11.74 9.83 5.25
C LYS A 154 13.02 9.48 6.02
N ALA A 155 13.53 8.26 5.85
CA ALA A 155 14.75 7.80 6.52
C ALA A 155 16.01 8.50 5.98
N VAL A 156 16.07 8.80 4.68
CA VAL A 156 17.21 9.49 4.05
C VAL A 156 17.26 10.98 4.42
N SER A 157 16.10 11.58 4.73
CA SER A 157 16.01 12.99 5.15
C SER A 157 16.34 13.21 6.64
N SER A 158 16.67 12.16 7.40
CA SER A 158 16.86 12.20 8.87
C SER A 158 18.31 12.38 9.28
#